data_AF-A0A7X3NY45-F1
#
_entry.id   AF-A0A7X3NY45-F1
#
_cell.length_a   1.000
_cell.length_b   1.000
_cell.length_c   1.000
_cell.angle_alpha   90.00
_cell.angle_beta   90.00
_cell.angle_gamma   90.00
#
_symmetry.space_group_name_H-M   'P 1'
#
loop_
_entity.id
_entity.type
_entity.pdbx_description
1 polymer ?
#
loop_
_entity_poly.entity_id
_entity_poly.type
_entity_poly.pdbx_seq_one_letter_code
_entity_poly.pdbx_strand_id
1 'polypeptide(L)'
;AFLIIYFIVIFRYLSRRCEHQADLYAVRLTEKPEAFKDALVKLAVLNSVPKSIQRFFEIFNTHPSIYRRVEFINQWIEHNSAVQRYKNYLVEVKVLILLLPVLGILAVLLLR
;
A
#
# COMPACT_ATOMS: atom_id res chain seq x y z
N ALA A 1 14.68 3.67 -18.84
CA ALA A 1 13.45 4.42 -18.47
C ALA A 1 12.32 3.51 -17.97
N PHE A 2 11.91 2.48 -18.72
CA PHE A 2 10.80 1.59 -18.35
C PHE A 2 10.89 0.98 -16.94
N LEU A 3 12.01 0.31 -16.60
CA LEU A 3 12.19 -0.31 -15.28
C LEU A 3 12.15 0.71 -14.14
N ILE A 4 12.67 1.92 -14.36
CA ILE A 4 12.65 3.00 -13.38
C ILE A 4 11.20 3.45 -13.13
N ILE A 5 10.42 3.68 -14.18
CA ILE A 5 9.00 4.03 -14.07
C ILE A 5 8.23 2.92 -13.36
N TYR A 6 8.49 1.66 -13.72
CA TYR A 6 7.86 0.52 -13.10
C TYR A 6 8.16 0.43 -11.60
N PHE A 7 9.42 0.36 -11.20
CA PHE A 7 9.79 0.17 -9.79
C PHE A 7 9.50 1.41 -8.93
N ILE A 8 9.65 2.62 -9.48
CA ILE A 8 9.50 3.85 -8.68
C ILE A 8 8.04 4.31 -8.62
N VAL A 9 7.27 4.20 -9.69
CA VAL A 9 5.90 4.73 -9.71
C VAL A 9 4.90 3.61 -9.47
N ILE A 10 4.89 2.61 -10.34
CA ILE A 10 3.85 1.57 -10.39
C ILE A 10 3.95 0.66 -9.17
N PHE A 11 5.11 0.06 -8.93
CA PHE A 11 5.32 -0.89 -7.84
C PHE A 11 5.03 -0.25 -6.48
N ARG A 12 5.49 0.99 -6.27
CA ARG A 12 5.28 1.71 -5.01
C ARG A 12 3.83 2.12 -4.80
N TYR A 13 3.12 2.52 -5.85
CA TYR A 13 1.69 2.79 -5.78
C TYR A 13 0.90 1.53 -5.41
N LEU A 14 1.17 0.40 -6.09
CA LEU A 14 0.51 -0.86 -5.81
C LEU A 14 0.85 -1.39 -4.41
N SER A 15 2.12 -1.35 -4.02
CA SER A 15 2.57 -1.82 -2.69
C SER A 15 1.77 -1.16 -1.57
N ARG A 16 1.60 0.16 -1.60
CA ARG A 16 0.78 0.89 -0.61
C ARG A 16 -0.68 0.45 -0.60
N ARG A 17 -1.25 0.13 -1.77
CA ARG A 17 -2.62 -0.39 -1.86
C ARG A 17 -2.73 -1.79 -1.27
N CYS A 18 -1.74 -2.65 -1.51
CA CYS A 18 -1.66 -3.99 -0.92
C CYS A 18 -1.54 -3.92 0.61
N GLU A 19 -0.73 -3.01 1.16
CA GLU A 19 -0.64 -2.77 2.61
C GLU A 19 -2.01 -2.43 3.21
N HIS A 20 -2.76 -1.50 2.59
CA HIS A 20 -4.11 -1.15 3.06
C HIS A 20 -5.07 -2.35 3.04
N GLN A 21 -4.98 -3.24 2.05
CA GLN A 21 -5.78 -4.46 2.03
C GLN A 21 -5.36 -5.48 3.08
N ALA A 22 -4.06 -5.63 3.29
CA ALA A 22 -3.51 -6.53 4.30
C ALA A 22 -3.92 -6.08 5.71
N ASP A 23 -3.81 -4.79 6.01
CA ASP A 23 -4.25 -4.19 7.28
C ASP A 23 -5.74 -4.44 7.51
N LEU A 24 -6.54 -4.18 6.48
CA LEU A 24 -7.97 -4.37 6.52
C LEU A 24 -8.32 -5.85 6.75
N TYR A 25 -7.65 -6.75 6.04
CA TYR A 25 -7.86 -8.19 6.18
C TYR A 25 -7.51 -8.65 7.59
N ALA A 26 -6.38 -8.20 8.15
CA ALA A 26 -5.96 -8.54 9.50
C ALA A 26 -6.98 -8.08 10.55
N VAL A 27 -7.46 -6.83 10.46
CA VAL A 27 -8.48 -6.31 11.39
C VAL A 27 -9.81 -7.05 11.25
N ARG A 28 -10.24 -7.37 10.03
CA ARG A 28 -11.48 -8.12 9.79
C ARG A 28 -11.40 -9.56 10.27
N LEU A 29 -10.25 -10.21 10.10
CA LEU A 29 -10.04 -11.60 10.49
C LEU A 29 -9.96 -11.75 12.02
N THR A 30 -9.32 -10.79 12.68
CA THR A 30 -9.06 -10.85 14.13
C THR A 30 -10.13 -10.16 14.98
N GLU A 31 -10.94 -9.29 14.36
CA GLU A 31 -11.95 -8.43 15.01
C GLU A 31 -11.37 -7.55 16.13
N LYS A 32 -10.07 -7.23 16.06
CA LYS A 32 -9.33 -6.50 17.10
C LYS A 32 -8.61 -5.27 16.54
N PRO A 33 -9.34 -4.23 16.08
CA PRO A 33 -8.73 -3.04 15.49
C PRO A 33 -7.79 -2.30 16.45
N GLU A 34 -8.14 -2.18 17.73
CA GLU A 34 -7.29 -1.51 18.72
C GLU A 34 -5.97 -2.25 18.94
N ALA A 35 -6.02 -3.58 19.09
CA ALA A 35 -4.81 -4.39 19.24
C ALA A 35 -3.91 -4.31 18.00
N PHE A 36 -4.50 -4.23 16.80
CA PHE A 36 -3.75 -4.03 15.56
C PHE A 36 -3.05 -2.67 15.54
N LYS A 37 -3.74 -1.58 15.90
CA LYS A 37 -3.15 -0.24 16.01
C LYS A 37 -1.99 -0.22 17.02
N ASP A 38 -2.18 -0.83 18.18
CA ASP A 38 -1.13 -0.95 19.20
C ASP A 38 0.08 -1.74 18.70
N ALA A 39 -0.15 -2.84 17.98
CA ALA A 39 0.93 -3.64 17.39
C ALA A 39 1.76 -2.81 16.39
N LEU A 40 1.11 -2.02 15.53
CA LEU A 40 1.79 -1.12 14.60
C LEU A 40 2.64 -0.08 15.32
N VAL A 41 2.11 0.54 16.37
CA VAL A 41 2.83 1.55 17.15
C VAL A 41 4.00 0.93 17.90
N LYS A 42 3.82 -0.24 18.53
CA LYS A 42 4.90 -0.99 19.20
C LYS A 42 6.00 -1.37 18.22
N LEU A 43 5.65 -1.85 17.03
CA LEU A 43 6.61 -2.19 15.98
C LEU A 43 7.43 -0.96 15.56
N ALA A 44 6.78 0.21 15.43
CA ALA A 44 7.46 1.46 15.13
C ALA A 44 8.50 1.85 16.20
N VAL A 45 8.11 1.74 17.47
CA VAL A 45 8.99 2.03 18.62
C VAL A 45 10.17 1.07 18.66
N LEU A 46 9.93 -0.24 18.51
CA LEU A 46 10.99 -1.27 18.53
C LEU A 46 12.02 -1.08 17.41
N ASN A 47 11.59 -0.59 16.24
CA ASN A 47 12.46 -0.37 15.09
C ASN A 47 12.99 1.06 15.01
N SER A 48 12.77 1.90 16.04
CA SER A 48 13.17 3.32 16.06
C SER A 48 12.69 4.09 14.82
N VAL A 49 11.55 3.70 14.26
CA VAL A 49 10.97 4.34 13.07
C VAL A 49 10.26 5.62 13.53
N PRO A 50 10.53 6.78 12.89
CA PRO A 50 9.83 8.01 13.23
C PRO A 50 8.31 7.83 13.04
N LYS A 51 7.55 8.11 14.11
CA LYS A 51 6.09 7.93 14.13
C LYS A 51 5.37 8.76 13.06
N SER A 52 5.92 9.93 12.75
CA SER A 52 5.50 10.78 11.63
C SER A 52 6.71 11.10 10.75
N ILE A 53 6.61 10.75 9.48
CA ILE A 53 7.50 11.23 8.44
C ILE A 53 6.72 12.34 7.72
N GLN A 54 7.33 13.50 7.49
CA GLN A 54 6.66 14.57 6.74
C GLN A 54 6.19 14.02 5.39
N ARG A 55 4.96 14.37 4.97
CA ARG A 55 4.26 13.80 3.78
C ARG A 55 5.13 13.74 2.52
N PHE A 56 6.06 14.68 2.34
CA PHE A 56 6.97 14.74 1.19
C PHE A 56 8.04 13.63 1.20
N PHE A 57 8.58 13.25 2.36
CA PHE A 57 9.55 12.14 2.46
C PHE A 57 8.88 10.77 2.37
N GLU A 58 7.59 10.68 2.71
CA GLU A 58 6.80 9.45 2.57
C GLU A 58 6.64 9.02 1.10
N ILE A 59 6.76 9.95 0.16
CA ILE A 59 6.76 9.66 -1.29
C ILE A 59 7.90 8.70 -1.65
N PHE A 60 9.03 8.73 -0.91
CA PHE A 60 10.20 7.87 -1.07
C PHE A 60 10.17 6.58 -0.22
N ASN A 61 9.12 6.36 0.58
CA ASN A 61 8.89 5.08 1.26
C ASN A 61 7.93 4.14 0.49
N THR A 62 8.30 2.85 0.44
CA THR A 62 7.48 1.80 -0.16
C THR A 62 6.20 1.55 0.62
N HIS A 63 6.22 1.78 1.93
CA HIS A 63 5.09 1.60 2.83
C HIS A 63 4.54 2.95 3.32
N PRO A 64 3.21 3.05 3.56
CA PRO A 64 2.65 4.18 4.28
C PRO A 64 3.27 4.27 5.69
N SER A 65 3.37 5.48 6.21
CA SER A 65 3.76 5.69 7.61
C SER A 65 2.80 4.97 8.57
N ILE A 66 3.32 4.59 9.73
CA ILE A 66 2.54 3.91 10.77
C ILE A 66 1.32 4.76 11.17
N TYR A 67 1.47 6.07 11.30
CA TYR A 67 0.34 6.97 11.56
C TYR A 67 -0.75 6.89 10.47
N ARG A 68 -0.38 6.86 9.18
CA ARG A 68 -1.38 6.69 8.10
C ARG A 68 -2.09 5.34 8.16
N ARG A 69 -1.42 4.27 8.57
CA ARG A 69 -2.03 2.95 8.72
C ARG A 69 -3.01 2.92 9.89
N VAL A 70 -2.63 3.52 11.02
CA VAL A 70 -3.53 3.72 12.19
C VAL A 70 -4.75 4.54 11.79
N GLU A 71 -4.54 5.64 11.08
CA GLU A 71 -5.61 6.52 10.60
C GLU A 71 -6.53 5.82 9.59
N PHE A 72 -5.97 5.02 8.69
CA PHE A 72 -6.73 4.18 7.77
C PHE A 72 -7.67 3.21 8.51
N ILE A 73 -7.21 2.62 9.62
CA ILE A 73 -8.05 1.75 10.46
C ILE A 73 -9.13 2.55 11.19
N ASN A 74 -8.84 3.76 11.69
CA ASN A 74 -9.86 4.63 12.28
C ASN A 74 -10.97 4.95 11.26
N GLN A 75 -10.59 5.39 10.06
CA GLN A 75 -11.53 5.69 8.97
C GLN A 75 -12.35 4.46 8.54
N TRP A 76 -11.76 3.26 8.64
CA TRP A 76 -12.49 2.02 8.41
C TRP A 76 -13.59 1.79 9.47
N ILE A 77 -13.27 1.95 10.76
CA ILE A 77 -14.22 1.82 11.88
C ILE A 77 -15.34 2.85 11.76
N GLU A 78 -15.02 4.05 11.30
CA GLU A 78 -15.97 5.13 11.01
C GLU A 78 -16.81 4.90 9.75
N HIS A 79 -16.66 3.75 9.08
CA HIS A 79 -17.39 3.39 7.86
C HIS A 79 -17.20 4.37 6.69
N ASN A 80 -16.05 5.04 6.62
CA ASN A 80 -15.75 6.00 5.56
C ASN A 80 -15.70 5.33 4.18
N SER A 81 -16.53 5.79 3.24
CA SER A 81 -16.68 5.22 1.90
C SER A 81 -15.37 5.13 1.10
N ALA A 82 -14.43 6.06 1.33
CA ALA A 82 -13.13 6.06 0.67
C ALA A 82 -12.27 4.84 1.05
N VAL A 83 -12.42 4.34 2.27
CA VAL A 83 -11.70 3.17 2.78
C VAL A 83 -12.46 1.87 2.49
N GLN A 84 -13.79 1.93 2.39
CA GLN A 84 -14.63 0.76 2.06
C GLN A 84 -14.25 0.10 0.74
N ARG A 85 -13.71 0.85 -0.24
CA ARG A 85 -13.25 0.30 -1.53
C ARG A 85 -12.20 -0.81 -1.40
N TYR A 86 -11.42 -0.81 -0.32
CA TYR A 86 -10.37 -1.80 -0.09
C TYR A 86 -10.92 -3.17 0.35
N LYS A 87 -12.23 -3.30 0.60
CA LYS A 87 -12.92 -4.60 0.83
C LYS A 87 -12.79 -5.55 -0.36
N ASN A 88 -12.77 -4.99 -1.57
CA ASN A 88 -12.75 -5.75 -2.82
C ASN A 88 -11.33 -5.93 -3.32
N TYR A 89 -11.09 -6.97 -4.11
CA TYR A 89 -9.79 -7.21 -4.73
C TYR A 89 -9.31 -5.99 -5.55
N LEU A 90 -8.00 -5.70 -5.51
CA LEU A 90 -7.40 -4.66 -6.35
C LEU A 90 -7.31 -5.17 -7.79
N VAL A 91 -8.31 -4.81 -8.60
CA VAL A 91 -8.35 -5.10 -10.05
C VAL A 91 -7.09 -4.55 -10.73
N GLU A 92 -6.61 -3.39 -10.27
CA GLU A 92 -5.45 -2.70 -10.82
C GLU A 92 -4.18 -3.57 -10.78
N VAL A 93 -4.00 -4.36 -9.73
CA VAL A 93 -2.86 -5.30 -9.61
C VAL A 93 -2.96 -6.40 -10.67
N LYS A 94 -4.15 -7.00 -10.83
CA LYS A 94 -4.37 -8.05 -11.83
C LYS A 94 -4.15 -7.54 -13.25
N VAL A 95 -4.68 -6.36 -13.55
CA VAL A 95 -4.51 -5.69 -14.84
C VAL A 95 -3.04 -5.38 -15.09
N LEU A 96 -2.31 -4.88 -14.09
CA LEU A 96 -0.88 -4.59 -14.25
C LEU A 96 -0.03 -5.84 -14.48
N ILE A 97 -0.29 -6.93 -13.75
CA ILE A 97 0.39 -8.22 -13.96
C ILE A 97 0.20 -8.69 -15.41
N LEU A 98 -0.98 -8.48 -15.99
CA LEU A 98 -1.27 -8.83 -17.39
C LEU A 98 -0.60 -7.88 -18.39
N LEU A 99 -0.63 -6.58 -18.15
CA LEU A 99 -0.15 -5.56 -19.09
C LEU A 99 1.38 -5.44 -19.13
N LEU A 100 2.07 -5.65 -18.02
CA LEU A 100 3.54 -5.57 -17.93
C LEU A 100 4.31 -6.42 -18.95
N PRO A 101 4.03 -7.73 -19.11
CA PRO A 101 4.71 -8.55 -20.10
C PRO A 101 4.38 -8.09 -21.52
N VAL A 102 3.13 -7.70 -21.79
CA VAL A 102 2.71 -7.19 -23.11
C VAL A 102 3.49 -5.92 -23.48
N LEU A 103 3.57 -4.96 -22.56
CA LEU A 103 4.31 -3.71 -22.76
C LEU A 103 5.82 -3.96 -22.89
N GLY A 104 6.36 -4.91 -22.12
CA GLY A 104 7.77 -5.32 -22.23
C GLY A 104 8.11 -5.90 -23.61
N ILE A 105 7.26 -6.78 -24.13
CA ILE A 105 7.41 -7.36 -25.48
C ILE A 105 7.32 -6.27 -26.55
N LEU A 106 6.31 -5.40 -26.48
CA LEU A 106 6.14 -4.30 -27.43
C LEU A 106 7.34 -3.35 -27.43
N ALA A 107 7.87 -3.01 -26.25
CA ALA A 107 9.06 -2.17 -26.14
C ALA A 107 10.29 -2.81 -26.80
N VAL A 108 10.49 -4.12 -26.63
CA VAL A 108 11.58 -4.85 -27.31
C VAL A 108 11.39 -4.87 -28.82
N LEU A 109 10.16 -5.03 -29.32
CA LEU A 109 9.86 -5.05 -30.75
C LEU A 109 10.03 -3.68 -31.41
N LEU A 110 9.70 -2.59 -30.71
CA LEU A 110 9.80 -1.21 -31.21
C LEU A 110 11.22 -0.62 -31.13
N LEU A 111 12.09 -1.20 -30.29
CA LEU A 111 13.49 -0.78 -30.11
C LEU A 111 14.47 -1.62 -30.93
N ARG A 112 13.96 -2.57 -31.74
CA ARG A 112 14.70 -3.27 -32.79
C ARG A 112 14.57 -2.53 -34.11
#